data_AF-A0A2L2XGE7-F1
#
_entry.id   AF-A0A2L2XGE7-F1
#
_cell.length_a   1.000
_cell.length_b   1.000
_cell.length_c   1.000
_cell.angle_alpha   90.00
_cell.angle_beta   90.00
_cell.angle_gamma   90.00
#
_symmetry.space_group_name_H-M   'P 1'
#
loop_
_entity.id
_entity.type
_entity.pdbx_description
1 polymer ?
#
loop_
_entity_poly.entity_id
_entity_poly.type
_entity_poly.pdbx_seq_one_letter_code
_entity_poly.pdbx_strand_id
1 'polypeptide(L)'
;MDYRQRIISALRELAMFRGFSGVTVDELASHTGISKRTIYRYFKSKDEIIESVFAEFMNDIRQMMLKAMNSSHNPVEKIINVVMGIAQNVKIVQPPMLYDLQRHYPHLWERLEEFRTNNIQHIFESIIMKNRNYFNKNINPKIFTTALLAGIRAVATPSFIIENNLTPEETVRSLFSIYLYGLLEERDNIPDINKMPLLTDPAAFK
;
A
#
# COMPACT_ATOMS: atom_id res chain seq x y z
N MET A 1 21.89 13.13 -9.50
CA MET A 1 21.15 12.11 -8.73
C MET A 1 22.14 11.25 -7.97
N ASP A 2 21.88 10.98 -6.70
CA ASP A 2 22.69 10.11 -5.84
C ASP A 2 22.74 8.67 -6.41
N TYR A 3 23.93 8.05 -6.43
CA TYR A 3 24.10 6.67 -6.89
C TYR A 3 23.25 5.70 -6.07
N ARG A 4 23.09 5.95 -4.77
CA ARG A 4 22.24 5.13 -3.89
C ARG A 4 20.81 5.09 -4.41
N GLN A 5 20.23 6.25 -4.72
CA GLN A 5 18.87 6.35 -5.23
C GLN A 5 18.70 5.66 -6.57
N ARG A 6 19.65 5.84 -7.49
CA ARG A 6 19.61 5.20 -8.82
C ARG A 6 19.59 3.68 -8.73
N ILE A 7 20.35 3.10 -7.79
CA ILE A 7 20.38 1.66 -7.56
C ILE A 7 19.03 1.16 -7.01
N ILE A 8 18.43 1.89 -6.06
CA ILE A 8 17.13 1.53 -5.48
C ILE A 8 16.03 1.58 -6.55
N SER A 9 15.96 2.67 -7.32
CA SER A 9 14.98 2.82 -8.40
C SER A 9 15.14 1.72 -9.46
N ALA A 10 16.38 1.40 -9.86
CA ALA A 10 16.66 0.33 -10.80
C ALA A 10 16.19 -1.04 -10.29
N LEU A 11 16.41 -1.36 -9.01
CA LEU A 11 15.92 -2.61 -8.45
C LEU A 11 14.39 -2.64 -8.41
N ARG A 12 13.75 -1.54 -8.01
CA ARG A 12 12.28 -1.43 -8.02
C ARG A 12 11.71 -1.68 -9.42
N GLU A 13 12.30 -1.09 -10.45
CA GLU A 13 11.88 -1.25 -11.86
C GLU A 13 12.05 -2.70 -12.36
N LEU A 14 13.26 -3.27 -12.20
CA LEU A 14 13.56 -4.61 -12.68
C LEU A 14 12.74 -5.69 -11.96
N ALA A 15 12.45 -5.48 -10.67
CA ALA A 15 11.71 -6.43 -9.85
C ALA A 15 10.20 -6.50 -10.19
N MET A 16 9.65 -5.54 -10.95
CA MET A 16 8.22 -5.48 -11.25
C MET A 16 7.69 -6.77 -11.91
N PHE A 17 8.47 -7.41 -12.78
CA PHE A 17 7.98 -8.55 -13.56
C PHE A 17 8.40 -9.90 -13.01
N ARG A 18 9.53 -9.97 -12.28
CA ARG A 18 10.16 -11.24 -11.87
C ARG A 18 10.43 -11.33 -10.37
N GLY A 19 9.95 -10.35 -9.60
CA GLY A 19 10.26 -10.22 -8.18
C GLY A 19 11.69 -9.75 -7.93
N PHE A 20 12.02 -9.52 -6.67
CA PHE A 20 13.38 -9.23 -6.24
C PHE A 20 14.33 -10.39 -6.51
N SER A 21 13.90 -11.62 -6.25
CA SER A 21 14.69 -12.85 -6.41
C SER A 21 15.16 -13.03 -7.85
N GLY A 22 14.33 -12.67 -8.83
CA GLY A 22 14.62 -12.74 -10.26
C GLY A 22 15.56 -11.66 -10.83
N VAL A 23 16.07 -10.73 -10.00
CA VAL A 23 16.99 -9.65 -10.45
C VAL A 23 18.39 -9.87 -9.90
N THR A 24 19.41 -9.84 -10.75
CA THR A 24 20.82 -9.98 -10.33
C THR A 24 21.52 -8.64 -10.15
N VAL A 25 22.62 -8.61 -9.38
CA VAL A 25 23.47 -7.41 -9.27
C VAL A 25 24.17 -7.09 -10.59
N ASP A 26 24.38 -8.08 -11.45
CA ASP A 26 24.82 -7.91 -12.85
C ASP A 26 23.84 -7.10 -13.68
N GLU A 27 22.56 -7.48 -13.66
CA GLU A 27 21.49 -6.77 -14.35
C GLU A 27 21.34 -5.35 -13.79
N LEU A 28 21.42 -5.18 -12.46
CA LEU A 28 21.43 -3.84 -11.84
C LEU A 28 22.59 -2.97 -12.34
N ALA A 29 23.80 -3.51 -12.37
CA ALA A 29 24.97 -2.80 -12.87
C ALA A 29 24.81 -2.40 -14.34
N SER A 30 24.27 -3.30 -15.16
CA SER A 30 24.03 -3.08 -16.58
C SER A 30 22.94 -2.03 -16.82
N HIS A 31 21.82 -2.11 -16.09
CA HIS A 31 20.69 -1.18 -16.20
C HIS A 31 21.04 0.24 -15.73
N THR A 32 21.86 0.36 -14.69
CA THR A 32 22.25 1.66 -14.12
C THR A 32 23.51 2.26 -14.75
N GLY A 33 24.33 1.48 -15.46
CA GLY A 33 25.67 1.87 -15.86
C GLY A 33 26.64 2.06 -14.67
N ILE A 34 26.31 1.52 -13.49
CA ILE A 34 27.12 1.60 -12.28
C ILE A 34 27.88 0.28 -12.11
N SER A 35 29.20 0.33 -11.92
CA SER A 35 29.99 -0.89 -11.70
C SER A 35 29.54 -1.63 -10.43
N LYS A 36 29.58 -2.97 -10.43
CA LYS A 36 29.27 -3.77 -9.21
C LYS A 36 30.07 -3.32 -8.00
N ARG A 37 31.36 -3.01 -8.20
CA ARG A 37 32.23 -2.50 -7.13
C ARG A 37 31.66 -1.21 -6.51
N THR A 38 31.08 -0.34 -7.33
CA THR A 38 30.41 0.87 -6.86
C THR A 38 29.09 0.54 -6.17
N ILE A 39 28.28 -0.37 -6.70
CA ILE A 39 27.05 -0.83 -6.02
C ILE A 39 27.38 -1.36 -4.63
N TYR A 40 28.39 -2.23 -4.51
CA TYR A 40 28.83 -2.79 -3.23
C TYR A 40 29.50 -1.78 -2.29
N ARG A 41 29.86 -0.59 -2.79
CA ARG A 41 30.29 0.53 -1.94
C ARG A 41 29.13 1.21 -1.23
N TYR A 42 27.93 1.21 -1.84
CA TYR A 42 26.72 1.81 -1.27
C TYR A 42 25.86 0.81 -0.49
N PHE A 43 25.92 -0.47 -0.85
CA PHE A 43 25.13 -1.54 -0.25
C PHE A 43 25.98 -2.79 -0.04
N LYS A 44 25.98 -3.37 1.15
CA LYS A 44 26.74 -4.57 1.50
C LYS A 44 26.22 -5.82 0.80
N SER A 45 24.95 -5.83 0.43
CA SER A 45 24.29 -6.95 -0.26
C SER A 45 23.13 -6.47 -1.13
N LYS A 46 22.63 -7.35 -2.00
CA LYS A 46 21.36 -7.13 -2.72
C LYS A 46 20.19 -7.00 -1.74
N ASP A 47 20.21 -7.74 -0.64
CA ASP A 47 19.17 -7.67 0.39
C ASP A 47 19.09 -6.29 1.03
N GLU A 48 20.22 -5.60 1.27
CA GLU A 48 20.21 -4.22 1.77
C GLU A 48 19.56 -3.23 0.76
N ILE A 49 19.70 -3.50 -0.55
CA ILE A 49 19.00 -2.73 -1.59
C ILE A 49 17.49 -3.01 -1.51
N ILE A 50 17.08 -4.27 -1.33
CA ILE A 50 15.67 -4.67 -1.19
C ILE A 50 15.04 -4.01 0.05
N GLU A 51 15.73 -4.05 1.18
CA GLU A 51 15.30 -3.37 2.40
C GLU A 51 15.12 -1.87 2.18
N SER A 52 15.99 -1.25 1.37
CA SER A 52 15.87 0.16 1.01
C SER A 52 14.70 0.44 0.08
N VAL A 53 14.45 -0.41 -0.93
CA VAL A 53 13.26 -0.33 -1.80
C VAL A 53 11.98 -0.44 -0.96
N PHE A 54 11.95 -1.38 -0.03
CA PHE A 54 10.83 -1.61 0.89
C PHE A 54 10.64 -0.41 1.83
N ALA A 55 11.72 0.12 2.41
CA ALA A 55 11.65 1.29 3.28
C ALA A 55 11.09 2.53 2.56
N GLU A 56 11.49 2.76 1.31
CA GLU A 56 10.91 3.83 0.48
C GLU A 56 9.42 3.60 0.25
N PHE A 57 9.01 2.38 -0.10
CA PHE A 57 7.59 2.05 -0.29
C PHE A 57 6.76 2.31 0.99
N MET A 58 7.25 1.87 2.15
CA MET A 58 6.57 2.12 3.42
C MET A 58 6.50 3.61 3.77
N ASN A 59 7.54 4.37 3.43
CA ASN A 59 7.55 5.82 3.60
C ASN A 59 6.54 6.50 2.66
N ASP A 60 6.48 6.10 1.40
CA ASP A 60 5.53 6.62 0.40
C ASP A 60 4.08 6.43 0.88
N ILE A 61 3.74 5.23 1.37
CA ILE A 61 2.41 4.98 1.96
C ILE A 61 2.17 5.86 3.19
N ARG A 62 3.15 5.98 4.09
CA ARG A 62 3.00 6.81 5.30
C ARG A 62 2.75 8.28 4.95
N GLN A 63 3.49 8.84 4.00
CA GLN A 63 3.30 10.21 3.54
C GLN A 63 1.96 10.40 2.84
N MET A 64 1.54 9.44 2.02
CA MET A 64 0.22 9.46 1.39
C MET A 64 -0.90 9.44 2.44
N MET A 65 -0.82 8.57 3.46
CA MET A 65 -1.84 8.52 4.51
C MET A 65 -1.92 9.84 5.29
N LEU A 66 -0.78 10.45 5.60
CA LEU A 66 -0.75 11.77 6.24
C LEU A 66 -1.43 12.84 5.39
N LYS A 67 -1.16 12.87 4.07
CA LYS A 67 -1.83 13.80 3.14
C LYS A 67 -3.33 13.55 3.09
N ALA A 68 -3.77 12.29 2.96
CA ALA A 68 -5.18 11.91 2.92
C ALA A 68 -5.92 12.25 4.23
N MET A 69 -5.24 12.16 5.38
CA MET A 69 -5.83 12.54 6.67
C MET A 69 -6.03 14.05 6.84
N ASN A 70 -5.28 14.85 6.08
CA ASN A 70 -5.32 16.31 6.09
C ASN A 70 -6.09 16.90 4.89
N SER A 71 -6.59 16.06 3.98
CA SER A 71 -7.18 16.52 2.71
C SER A 71 -8.62 17.03 2.80
N SER A 72 -9.35 16.65 3.84
CA SER A 72 -10.76 17.02 4.01
C SER A 72 -11.11 17.18 5.48
N HIS A 73 -12.15 17.95 5.79
CA HIS A 73 -12.77 17.97 7.11
C HIS A 73 -13.81 16.86 7.29
N ASN A 74 -14.33 16.30 6.19
CA ASN A 74 -15.31 15.22 6.21
C ASN A 74 -14.62 13.88 6.54
N PRO A 75 -15.01 13.20 7.64
CA PRO A 75 -14.38 11.96 8.07
C PRO A 75 -14.58 10.79 7.09
N VAL A 76 -15.67 10.78 6.32
CA VAL A 76 -15.92 9.77 5.29
C VAL A 76 -14.95 9.96 4.12
N GLU A 77 -14.78 11.20 3.68
CA GLU A 77 -13.82 11.53 2.62
C GLU A 77 -12.38 11.22 3.04
N LYS A 78 -12.01 11.41 4.31
CA LYS A 78 -10.68 10.97 4.81
C LYS A 78 -10.46 9.48 4.61
N ILE A 79 -11.44 8.65 4.98
CA ILE A 79 -11.37 7.20 4.81
C ILE A 79 -11.24 6.87 3.31
N ILE A 80 -12.09 7.45 2.47
CA ILE A 80 -12.05 7.25 1.02
C ILE A 80 -10.67 7.63 0.44
N ASN A 81 -10.13 8.79 0.82
CA ASN A 81 -8.84 9.27 0.34
C ASN A 81 -7.68 8.36 0.79
N VAL A 82 -7.73 7.84 2.02
CA VAL A 82 -6.73 6.85 2.49
C VAL A 82 -6.83 5.58 1.66
N VAL A 83 -8.04 5.05 1.44
CA VAL A 83 -8.24 3.83 0.63
C VAL A 83 -7.75 4.01 -0.79
N MET A 84 -8.13 5.11 -1.44
CA MET A 84 -7.74 5.40 -2.83
C MET A 84 -6.23 5.63 -2.94
N GLY A 85 -5.64 6.32 -1.97
CA GLY A 85 -4.19 6.51 -1.93
C GLY A 85 -3.44 5.20 -1.71
N ILE A 86 -3.94 4.28 -0.87
CA ILE A 86 -3.36 2.93 -0.72
C ILE A 86 -3.46 2.19 -2.06
N ALA A 87 -4.64 2.15 -2.68
CA ALA A 87 -4.88 1.44 -3.94
C ALA A 87 -3.93 1.89 -5.07
N GLN A 88 -3.64 3.19 -5.14
CA GLN A 88 -2.68 3.74 -6.12
C GLN A 88 -1.23 3.37 -5.80
N ASN A 89 -0.83 3.43 -4.53
CA ASN A 89 0.56 3.14 -4.15
C ASN A 89 0.87 1.65 -4.28
N VAL A 90 -0.10 0.76 -4.01
CA VAL A 90 0.11 -0.68 -4.21
C VAL A 90 0.19 -1.06 -5.68
N LYS A 91 -0.30 -0.24 -6.62
CA LYS A 91 -0.10 -0.45 -8.07
C LYS A 91 1.38 -0.47 -8.46
N ILE A 92 2.23 0.24 -7.71
CA ILE A 92 3.67 0.29 -7.95
C ILE A 92 4.33 -1.03 -7.55
N VAL A 93 3.72 -1.81 -6.65
CA VAL A 93 4.23 -3.09 -6.18
C VAL A 93 3.50 -4.22 -6.88
N GLN A 94 4.22 -4.94 -7.73
CA GLN A 94 3.64 -6.02 -8.52
C GLN A 94 3.57 -7.34 -7.74
N PRO A 95 2.64 -8.25 -8.08
CA PRO A 95 2.47 -9.53 -7.37
C PRO A 95 3.77 -10.34 -7.18
N PRO A 96 4.70 -10.44 -8.14
CA PRO A 96 5.97 -11.13 -7.93
C PRO A 96 6.83 -10.54 -6.80
N MET A 97 6.81 -9.22 -6.62
CA MET A 97 7.52 -8.55 -5.51
C MET A 97 6.88 -8.90 -4.17
N LEU A 98 5.54 -8.89 -4.10
CA LEU A 98 4.82 -9.28 -2.88
C LEU A 98 5.05 -10.77 -2.55
N TYR A 99 5.11 -11.62 -3.58
CA TYR A 99 5.42 -13.04 -3.42
C TYR A 99 6.80 -13.24 -2.78
N ASP A 100 7.81 -12.53 -3.26
CA ASP A 100 9.15 -12.58 -2.69
C ASP A 100 9.19 -12.04 -1.25
N LEU A 101 8.47 -10.94 -0.95
CA LEU A 101 8.37 -10.45 0.42
C LEU A 101 7.80 -11.53 1.34
N GLN A 102 6.72 -12.19 0.93
CA GLN A 102 6.08 -13.23 1.73
C GLN A 102 6.94 -14.50 1.89
N ARG A 103 7.65 -14.93 0.83
CA ARG A 103 8.35 -16.22 0.79
C ARG A 103 9.82 -16.14 1.19
N HIS A 104 10.51 -15.08 0.77
CA HIS A 104 11.97 -14.95 0.88
C HIS A 104 12.39 -13.89 1.91
N TYR A 105 11.54 -12.90 2.18
CA TYR A 105 11.82 -11.81 3.11
C TYR A 105 10.74 -11.69 4.21
N PRO A 106 10.48 -12.75 5.00
CA PRO A 106 9.36 -12.78 5.95
C PRO A 106 9.41 -11.65 6.99
N HIS A 107 10.59 -11.20 7.39
CA HIS A 107 10.75 -10.05 8.28
C HIS A 107 10.25 -8.73 7.67
N LEU A 108 10.33 -8.55 6.34
CA LEU A 108 9.74 -7.39 5.65
C LEU A 108 8.23 -7.55 5.52
N TRP A 109 7.75 -8.77 5.30
CA TRP A 109 6.32 -9.07 5.30
C TRP A 109 5.68 -8.79 6.66
N GLU A 110 6.33 -9.21 7.75
CA GLU A 110 5.90 -8.90 9.12
C GLU A 110 5.82 -7.39 9.36
N ARG A 111 6.82 -6.62 8.92
CA ARG A 111 6.78 -5.14 9.01
C ARG A 111 5.62 -4.52 8.22
N LEU A 112 5.25 -5.10 7.07
CA LEU A 112 4.07 -4.68 6.31
C LEU A 112 2.77 -4.97 7.07
N GLU A 113 2.68 -6.15 7.70
CA GLU A 113 1.53 -6.56 8.53
C GLU A 113 1.40 -5.73 9.81
N GLU A 114 2.50 -5.43 10.47
CA GLU A 114 2.57 -4.51 11.61
C GLU A 114 2.10 -3.11 11.19
N PHE A 115 2.52 -2.64 10.02
CA PHE A 115 2.07 -1.36 9.51
C PHE A 115 0.56 -1.35 9.26
N ARG A 116 0.00 -2.40 8.64
CA ARG A 116 -1.45 -2.55 8.43
C ARG A 116 -2.20 -2.52 9.77
N THR A 117 -1.70 -3.25 10.76
CA THR A 117 -2.30 -3.34 12.09
C THR A 117 -2.21 -2.01 12.85
N ASN A 118 -1.01 -1.43 12.96
CA ASN A 118 -0.77 -0.26 13.80
C ASN A 118 -1.21 1.07 13.15
N ASN A 119 -1.27 1.15 11.82
CA ASN A 119 -1.64 2.41 11.16
C ASN A 119 -3.08 2.36 10.68
N ILE A 120 -3.45 1.39 9.83
CA ILE A 120 -4.79 1.38 9.22
C ILE A 120 -5.87 1.17 10.28
N GLN A 121 -5.73 0.17 11.16
CA GLN A 121 -6.72 -0.11 12.20
C GLN A 121 -6.91 1.08 13.14
N HIS A 122 -5.82 1.60 13.71
CA HIS A 122 -5.87 2.72 14.65
C HIS A 122 -6.39 4.02 14.03
N ILE A 123 -6.01 4.33 12.78
CA ILE A 123 -6.51 5.51 12.06
C ILE A 123 -8.03 5.39 11.85
N PHE A 124 -8.49 4.27 11.30
CA PHE A 124 -9.90 4.08 10.98
C PHE A 124 -10.75 4.06 12.24
N GLU A 125 -10.31 3.34 13.28
CA GLU A 125 -11.00 3.30 14.56
C GLU A 125 -11.09 4.70 15.18
N SER A 126 -9.99 5.46 15.17
CA SER A 126 -10.01 6.84 15.69
C SER A 126 -10.92 7.76 14.89
N ILE A 127 -11.00 7.64 13.56
CA ILE A 127 -11.89 8.47 12.74
C ILE A 127 -13.34 8.12 13.08
N ILE A 128 -13.68 6.84 13.11
CA ILE A 128 -15.05 6.38 13.35
C ILE A 128 -15.50 6.75 14.78
N MET A 129 -14.63 6.57 15.78
CA MET A 129 -14.95 6.90 17.17
C MET A 129 -15.16 8.40 17.40
N LYS A 130 -14.36 9.27 16.77
CA LYS A 130 -14.47 10.72 16.96
C LYS A 130 -15.62 11.35 16.19
N ASN A 131 -16.18 10.65 15.21
CA ASN A 131 -17.18 11.19 14.28
C ASN A 131 -18.41 10.27 14.20
N ARG A 132 -18.92 9.78 15.34
CA ARG A 132 -20.03 8.80 15.40
C ARG A 132 -21.34 9.24 14.75
N ASN A 133 -21.51 10.53 14.48
CA ASN A 133 -22.65 11.07 13.76
C ASN A 133 -22.59 10.86 12.24
N TYR A 134 -21.45 10.45 11.68
CA TYR A 134 -21.27 10.15 10.25
C TYR A 134 -21.39 8.65 9.93
N PHE A 135 -21.41 7.81 10.96
CA PHE A 135 -21.27 6.35 10.81
C PHE A 135 -22.41 5.63 11.52
N ASN A 136 -22.77 4.47 11.00
CA ASN A 136 -23.84 3.65 11.54
C ASN A 136 -23.60 3.34 13.03
N LYS A 137 -24.48 3.86 13.89
CA LYS A 137 -24.35 3.78 15.35
C LYS A 137 -24.49 2.35 15.88
N ASN A 138 -25.11 1.45 15.12
CA ASN A 138 -25.26 0.03 15.45
C ASN A 138 -23.98 -0.78 15.21
N ILE A 139 -22.97 -0.20 14.54
CA ILE A 139 -21.70 -0.85 14.28
C ILE A 139 -20.68 -0.41 15.34
N ASN A 140 -20.11 -1.39 16.04
CA ASN A 140 -18.99 -1.17 16.95
C ASN A 140 -17.71 -0.90 16.13
N PRO A 141 -17.01 0.24 16.32
CA PRO A 141 -15.83 0.59 15.54
C PRO A 141 -14.74 -0.46 15.57
N LYS A 142 -14.49 -1.07 16.74
CA LYS A 142 -13.43 -2.07 16.90
C LYS A 142 -13.76 -3.38 16.20
N ILE A 143 -15.03 -3.80 16.22
CA ILE A 143 -15.48 -4.98 15.45
C ILE A 143 -15.29 -4.71 13.96
N PHE A 144 -15.72 -3.54 13.48
CA PHE A 144 -15.56 -3.14 12.08
C PHE A 144 -14.09 -3.14 11.64
N THR A 145 -13.20 -2.46 12.38
CA THR A 145 -11.79 -2.36 11.99
C THR A 145 -11.04 -3.68 12.12
N THR A 146 -11.42 -4.54 13.08
CA THR A 146 -10.88 -5.90 13.20
C THR A 146 -11.31 -6.77 12.01
N ALA A 147 -12.59 -6.73 11.63
CA ALA A 147 -13.11 -7.47 10.48
C ALA A 147 -12.47 -6.99 9.16
N LEU A 148 -12.36 -5.66 8.98
CA LEU A 148 -11.66 -5.07 7.84
C LEU A 148 -10.21 -5.54 7.77
N LEU A 149 -9.45 -5.51 8.87
CA LEU A 149 -8.07 -5.98 8.89
C LEU A 149 -7.95 -7.47 8.59
N ALA A 150 -8.84 -8.30 9.14
CA ALA A 150 -8.90 -9.73 8.81
C ALA A 150 -9.20 -9.94 7.32
N GLY A 151 -10.12 -9.16 6.74
CA GLY A 151 -10.40 -9.13 5.32
C GLY A 151 -9.16 -8.79 4.49
N ILE A 152 -8.43 -7.72 4.86
CA ILE A 152 -7.17 -7.33 4.20
C ILE A 152 -6.18 -8.49 4.23
N ARG A 153 -5.98 -9.14 5.40
CA ARG A 153 -5.07 -10.28 5.53
C ARG A 153 -5.47 -11.49 4.69
N ALA A 154 -6.77 -11.69 4.47
CA ALA A 154 -7.26 -12.80 3.67
C ALA A 154 -7.03 -12.57 2.17
N VAL A 155 -7.31 -11.35 1.67
CA VAL A 155 -7.33 -11.09 0.22
C VAL A 155 -6.11 -10.36 -0.32
N ALA A 156 -5.40 -9.57 0.49
CA ALA A 156 -4.23 -8.79 0.07
C ALA A 156 -2.92 -9.60 0.16
N THR A 157 -3.00 -10.90 -0.14
CA THR A 157 -1.85 -11.82 -0.24
C THR A 157 -1.51 -12.09 -1.70
N PRO A 158 -0.23 -12.36 -2.03
CA PRO A 158 0.18 -12.67 -3.40
C PRO A 158 -0.58 -13.86 -3.98
N SER A 159 -0.76 -14.94 -3.21
CA SER A 159 -1.44 -16.16 -3.66
C SER A 159 -2.88 -15.89 -4.02
N PHE A 160 -3.65 -15.22 -3.15
CA PHE A 160 -5.04 -14.90 -3.42
C PHE A 160 -5.19 -14.04 -4.68
N ILE A 161 -4.35 -13.00 -4.81
CA ILE A 161 -4.39 -12.08 -5.95
C ILE A 161 -4.11 -12.82 -7.26
N ILE A 162 -3.07 -13.66 -7.30
CA ILE A 162 -2.67 -14.40 -8.51
C ILE A 162 -3.70 -15.48 -8.87
N GLU A 163 -4.12 -16.30 -7.90
CA GLU A 163 -5.06 -17.42 -8.14
C GLU A 163 -6.43 -16.94 -8.64
N ASN A 164 -6.83 -15.72 -8.28
CA ASN A 164 -8.11 -15.13 -8.68
C ASN A 164 -7.99 -14.15 -9.86
N ASN A 165 -6.81 -14.06 -10.51
CA ASN A 165 -6.56 -13.14 -11.63
C ASN A 165 -6.90 -11.67 -11.31
N LEU A 166 -6.60 -11.23 -10.10
CA LEU A 166 -6.86 -9.87 -9.63
C LEU A 166 -5.58 -9.03 -9.70
N THR A 167 -5.75 -7.72 -9.70
CA THR A 167 -4.67 -6.79 -9.35
C THR A 167 -4.72 -6.41 -7.86
N PRO A 168 -3.59 -5.99 -7.25
CA PRO A 168 -3.59 -5.45 -5.89
C PRO A 168 -4.53 -4.25 -5.73
N GLU A 169 -4.59 -3.38 -6.76
CA GLU A 169 -5.46 -2.20 -6.79
C GLU A 169 -6.95 -2.59 -6.72
N GLU A 170 -7.40 -3.49 -7.60
CA GLU A 170 -8.78 -3.99 -7.62
C GLU A 170 -9.15 -4.70 -6.31
N THR A 171 -8.22 -5.46 -5.74
CA THR A 171 -8.42 -6.18 -4.47
C THR A 171 -8.70 -5.19 -3.34
N VAL A 172 -7.89 -4.14 -3.21
CA VAL A 172 -8.09 -3.09 -2.20
C VAL A 172 -9.43 -2.38 -2.42
N ARG A 173 -9.70 -1.90 -3.64
CA ARG A 173 -10.95 -1.15 -3.92
C ARG A 173 -12.20 -1.98 -3.67
N SER A 174 -12.20 -3.24 -4.10
CA SER A 174 -13.33 -4.16 -3.91
C SER A 174 -13.60 -4.45 -2.44
N LEU A 175 -12.54 -4.77 -1.68
CA LEU A 175 -12.67 -5.01 -0.25
C LEU A 175 -13.26 -3.80 0.47
N PHE A 176 -12.67 -2.62 0.28
CA PHE A 176 -13.14 -1.42 0.97
C PHE A 176 -14.53 -0.98 0.52
N SER A 177 -14.92 -1.23 -0.75
CA SER A 177 -16.29 -0.99 -1.22
C SER A 177 -17.30 -1.76 -0.37
N ILE A 178 -17.08 -3.07 -0.16
CA ILE A 178 -17.95 -3.93 0.67
C ILE A 178 -18.14 -3.33 2.08
N TYR A 179 -17.04 -2.90 2.70
CA TYR A 179 -17.07 -2.35 4.05
C TYR A 179 -17.68 -0.94 4.13
N LEU A 180 -17.45 -0.06 3.14
CA LEU A 180 -18.05 1.29 3.15
C LEU A 180 -19.56 1.26 2.97
N TYR A 181 -20.10 0.39 2.11
CA TYR A 181 -21.56 0.24 1.96
C TYR A 181 -22.26 -0.23 3.24
N GLY A 182 -21.57 -1.00 4.08
CA GLY A 182 -22.08 -1.43 5.39
C GLY A 182 -21.91 -0.38 6.49
N LEU A 183 -20.92 0.51 6.40
CA LEU A 183 -20.51 1.41 7.48
C LEU A 183 -21.33 2.71 7.57
N LEU A 184 -21.85 3.20 6.44
CA LEU A 184 -22.46 4.53 6.34
C LEU A 184 -23.94 4.53 6.78
N GLU A 185 -24.39 5.64 7.40
CA GLU A 185 -25.73 5.79 7.97
C GLU A 185 -26.81 6.02 6.88
N GLU A 186 -26.46 6.72 5.79
CA GLU A 186 -27.33 6.94 4.62
C GLU A 186 -26.71 6.32 3.35
N ARG A 187 -27.50 5.50 2.64
CA ARG A 187 -27.02 4.77 1.45
C ARG A 187 -26.99 5.60 0.17
N ASP A 188 -27.76 6.69 0.11
CA ASP A 188 -28.00 7.45 -1.13
C ASP A 188 -26.86 8.41 -1.50
N ASN A 189 -25.90 8.65 -0.58
CA ASN A 189 -24.75 9.54 -0.79
C ASN A 189 -23.39 8.81 -0.73
N ILE A 190 -23.37 7.48 -0.87
CA ILE A 190 -22.12 6.70 -0.84
C ILE A 190 -21.41 6.89 -2.19
N PRO A 191 -20.24 7.54 -2.23
CA PRO A 191 -19.51 7.63 -3.48
C PRO A 191 -19.05 6.23 -3.87
N ASP A 192 -19.39 5.80 -5.09
CA ASP A 192 -18.93 4.54 -5.62
C ASP A 192 -17.40 4.61 -5.79
N ILE A 193 -16.65 4.03 -4.84
CA ILE A 193 -15.19 4.05 -4.81
C ILE A 193 -14.63 3.56 -6.14
N ASN A 194 -15.32 2.63 -6.81
CA ASN A 194 -14.90 2.07 -8.09
C ASN A 194 -15.03 3.07 -9.24
N LYS A 195 -15.90 4.08 -9.11
CA LYS A 195 -16.10 5.18 -10.08
C LYS A 195 -15.37 6.47 -9.72
N MET A 196 -14.80 6.59 -8.51
CA MET A 196 -14.07 7.80 -8.12
C MET A 196 -12.72 7.91 -8.87
N PRO A 197 -12.36 9.12 -9.34
CA PRO A 197 -11.06 9.34 -9.96
C PRO A 197 -9.95 9.07 -8.95
N LEU A 198 -8.86 8.47 -9.41
CA LEU A 198 -7.65 8.36 -8.62
C LEU A 198 -7.13 9.79 -8.37
N LEU A 199 -6.67 10.07 -7.15
CA LEU A 199 -5.87 11.25 -6.77
C LEU A 199 -4.53 11.30 -7.55
N THR A 200 -4.57 11.29 -8.88
CA THR A 200 -3.43 11.43 -9.79
C THR A 200 -3.22 12.88 -10.22
N ASP A 201 -4.00 13.82 -9.67
CA ASP A 201 -3.88 15.24 -9.99
C ASP A 201 -3.36 16.03 -8.78
N PRO A 202 -2.15 16.63 -8.86
CA PRO A 202 -1.66 17.62 -7.89
C PRO A 202 -2.63 18.81 -7.70
N ALA A 203 -3.57 19.04 -8.62
CA ALA A 203 -4.58 20.08 -8.54
C ALA A 203 -5.82 19.71 -7.69
N ALA A 204 -5.98 18.46 -7.25
CA ALA A 204 -7.09 18.05 -6.38
C ALA A 204 -7.00 18.57 -4.92
N PHE A 205 -5.95 19.35 -4.61
CA PHE A 205 -5.70 19.97 -3.31
C PHE A 205 -5.72 21.51 -3.36
N LYS A 206 -6.36 22.10 -4.38
CA LYS A 206 -6.61 23.55 -4.43
C LYS A 206 -8.03 23.89 -4.01
#